data_AF-A0A3C0I0N9-F1
#
_entry.id   AF-A0A3C0I0N9-F1
#
_cell.length_a   1.000
_cell.length_b   1.000
_cell.length_c   1.000
_cell.angle_alpha   90.00
_cell.angle_beta   90.00
_cell.angle_gamma   90.00
#
_symmetry.space_group_name_H-M   'P 1'
#
loop_
_entity.id
_entity.type
_entity.pdbx_description
1 polymer ?
#
loop_
_entity_poly.entity_id
_entity_poly.type
_entity_poly.pdbx_seq_one_letter_code
_entity_poly.pdbx_strand_id
1 'polypeptide(L)'
;FNLQSHESAHFSGPSNVNNIFSRVTGGNPSNIDGLIRSSMPHADLYFLNPSGILFGPHAKLDVQGSFHASTADTLRLQDGGQFNARQPSNSLLTVAPLQAFGFLTDTPASITTQDSHLSVSKNQTLSLIGGDLHLKGQSPVRLDEKGFAAISADSKLTAQFGRINLASVASSGEVIPTDSGLDLKAKGGQITANNTLIDVSGRGGGSVFIRGGQFVMQDAVIQANTLADQNGQGIDMQLSELININGQTQAILSKTFGSGHAGPLLIVTPHLEVTASAIKTDSLGTGQAGQIEIQAKQIVLKDGASIACDSFGTGQACDLHFKVEEEVLLTGQGQGTTTYNGLKFTDYPSRVATSTYGIGDGGRIVIVTKN
;
A
#
# COMPACT_ATOMS: atom_id res chain seq x y z
N PHE A 1 -15.59 -12.19 -17.50
CA PHE A 1 -14.75 -11.20 -18.21
C PHE A 1 -13.31 -11.62 -18.01
N ASN A 2 -12.63 -11.99 -19.08
CA ASN A 2 -11.24 -12.42 -19.07
C ASN A 2 -10.50 -11.69 -20.18
N LEU A 3 -9.19 -11.53 -20.03
CA LEU A 3 -8.29 -11.05 -21.09
C LEU A 3 -7.08 -11.98 -21.11
N GLN A 4 -6.75 -12.52 -22.27
CA GLN A 4 -5.50 -13.24 -22.51
C GLN A 4 -4.36 -12.25 -22.83
N SER A 5 -3.13 -12.76 -22.84
CA SER A 5 -1.98 -12.01 -23.35
C SER A 5 -2.26 -11.43 -24.72
N HIS A 6 -1.90 -10.15 -24.89
CA HIS A 6 -2.15 -9.33 -26.07
C HIS A 6 -3.61 -8.95 -26.36
N GLU A 7 -4.58 -9.44 -25.59
CA GLU A 7 -5.96 -8.96 -25.68
C GLU A 7 -6.11 -7.60 -24.98
N SER A 8 -7.15 -6.86 -25.38
CA SER A 8 -7.52 -5.62 -24.73
C SER A 8 -9.03 -5.46 -24.63
N ALA A 9 -9.49 -4.89 -23.52
CA ALA A 9 -10.84 -4.36 -23.37
C ALA A 9 -10.79 -2.84 -23.39
N HIS A 10 -11.55 -2.24 -24.30
CA HIS A 10 -11.63 -0.79 -24.44
C HIS A 10 -13.00 -0.26 -24.00
N PHE A 11 -12.99 0.61 -23.01
CA PHE A 11 -14.15 1.38 -22.56
C PHE A 11 -14.10 2.78 -23.19
N SER A 12 -15.13 3.12 -23.97
CA SER A 12 -15.31 4.42 -24.60
C SER A 12 -16.70 4.97 -24.31
N GLY A 13 -16.84 6.30 -24.35
CA GLY A 13 -18.06 7.00 -23.98
C GLY A 13 -17.89 8.51 -24.04
N PRO A 14 -18.92 9.28 -23.69
CA PRO A 14 -18.85 10.74 -23.72
C PRO A 14 -17.93 11.28 -22.62
N SER A 15 -17.42 12.49 -22.80
CA SER A 15 -16.42 13.11 -21.90
C SER A 15 -16.97 13.56 -20.55
N ASN A 16 -18.28 13.51 -20.34
CA ASN A 16 -18.94 13.88 -19.08
C ASN A 16 -19.18 12.67 -18.16
N VAL A 17 -18.69 11.48 -18.51
CA VAL A 17 -18.75 10.30 -17.63
C VAL A 17 -17.69 10.44 -16.55
N ASN A 18 -18.11 10.44 -15.29
CA ASN A 18 -17.19 10.46 -14.14
C ASN A 18 -16.83 9.05 -13.64
N ASN A 19 -17.74 8.08 -13.79
CA ASN A 19 -17.58 6.74 -13.25
C ASN A 19 -18.02 5.68 -14.27
N ILE A 20 -17.23 4.63 -14.41
CA ILE A 20 -17.51 3.45 -15.23
C ILE A 20 -17.64 2.26 -14.27
N PHE A 21 -18.86 1.76 -14.10
CA PHE A 21 -19.12 0.57 -13.29
C PHE A 21 -19.20 -0.68 -14.19
N SER A 22 -18.28 -1.62 -13.99
CA SER A 22 -18.27 -2.93 -14.63
C SER A 22 -18.46 -4.03 -13.60
N ARG A 23 -19.29 -5.04 -13.90
CA ARG A 23 -19.50 -6.22 -13.06
C ARG A 23 -19.45 -7.52 -13.86
N VAL A 24 -18.92 -8.57 -13.26
CA VAL A 24 -19.03 -9.95 -13.73
C VAL A 24 -20.07 -10.69 -12.88
N THR A 25 -21.09 -11.26 -13.54
CA THR A 25 -22.23 -11.91 -12.89
C THR A 25 -22.26 -13.43 -13.09
N GLY A 26 -21.30 -13.98 -13.86
CA GLY A 26 -21.31 -15.37 -14.34
C GLY A 26 -20.72 -16.40 -13.37
N GLY A 27 -20.43 -16.01 -12.13
CA GLY A 27 -19.95 -16.93 -11.08
C GLY A 27 -18.49 -17.40 -11.20
N ASN A 28 -17.78 -17.06 -12.28
CA ASN A 28 -16.38 -17.44 -12.49
C ASN A 28 -15.40 -16.29 -12.18
N PRO A 29 -14.21 -16.57 -11.64
CA PRO A 29 -13.15 -15.58 -11.47
C PRO A 29 -12.75 -14.93 -12.81
N SER A 30 -12.22 -13.72 -12.72
CA SER A 30 -11.63 -13.00 -13.85
C SER A 30 -10.13 -13.27 -13.94
N ASN A 31 -9.66 -13.77 -15.08
CA ASN A 31 -8.24 -13.81 -15.42
C ASN A 31 -7.93 -12.67 -16.40
N ILE A 32 -7.15 -11.69 -15.95
CA ILE A 32 -6.77 -10.48 -16.66
C ILE A 32 -5.28 -10.54 -16.93
N ASP A 33 -4.89 -11.05 -18.09
CA ASP A 33 -3.52 -11.08 -18.59
C ASP A 33 -3.38 -10.19 -19.82
N GLY A 34 -4.08 -9.06 -19.87
CA GLY A 34 -4.08 -8.15 -21.02
C GLY A 34 -4.33 -6.69 -20.64
N LEU A 35 -4.66 -5.85 -21.61
CA LEU A 35 -4.85 -4.41 -21.40
C LEU A 35 -6.31 -4.07 -21.05
N ILE A 36 -6.53 -3.42 -19.92
CA ILE A 36 -7.77 -2.68 -19.64
C ILE A 36 -7.54 -1.21 -19.97
N ARG A 37 -8.31 -0.67 -20.92
CA ARG A 37 -8.18 0.72 -21.38
C ARG A 37 -9.50 1.48 -21.25
N SER A 38 -9.44 2.71 -20.73
CA SER A 38 -10.52 3.70 -20.83
C SER A 38 -10.02 4.96 -21.52
N SER A 39 -10.71 5.40 -22.57
CA SER A 39 -10.43 6.67 -23.28
C SER A 39 -11.23 7.86 -22.76
N MET A 40 -12.17 7.65 -21.83
CA MET A 40 -12.97 8.70 -21.24
C MET A 40 -12.10 9.57 -20.30
N PRO A 41 -11.99 10.89 -20.53
CA PRO A 41 -11.19 11.78 -19.70
C PRO A 41 -11.64 11.75 -18.23
N HIS A 42 -10.69 11.64 -17.31
CA HIS A 42 -10.90 11.70 -15.84
C HIS A 42 -11.84 10.64 -15.23
N ALA A 43 -12.44 9.77 -16.04
CA ALA A 43 -13.41 8.80 -15.55
C ALA A 43 -12.71 7.71 -14.71
N ASP A 44 -13.21 7.52 -13.49
CA ASP A 44 -12.82 6.41 -12.63
C ASP A 44 -13.44 5.11 -13.14
N LEU A 45 -12.69 4.02 -13.11
CA LEU A 45 -13.15 2.71 -13.53
C LEU A 45 -13.20 1.73 -12.35
N TYR A 46 -14.40 1.22 -12.09
CA TYR A 46 -14.68 0.24 -11.06
C TYR A 46 -14.96 -1.11 -11.72
N PHE A 47 -14.13 -2.09 -11.41
CA PHE A 47 -14.21 -3.44 -11.94
C PHE A 47 -14.55 -4.44 -10.83
N LEU A 48 -15.77 -4.99 -10.86
CA LEU A 48 -16.27 -5.91 -9.85
C LEU A 48 -16.35 -7.34 -10.36
N ASN A 49 -15.77 -8.27 -9.61
CA ASN A 49 -16.05 -9.69 -9.77
C ASN A 49 -16.05 -10.41 -8.42
N PRO A 50 -17.23 -10.69 -7.84
CA PRO A 50 -17.34 -11.39 -6.56
C PRO A 50 -16.79 -12.82 -6.50
N SER A 51 -16.46 -13.39 -7.66
CA SER A 51 -15.86 -14.73 -7.76
C SER A 51 -14.33 -14.69 -7.78
N GLY A 52 -13.69 -13.52 -7.73
CA GLY A 52 -12.25 -13.38 -7.66
C GLY A 52 -11.64 -12.74 -8.90
N ILE A 53 -10.43 -12.21 -8.75
CA ILE A 53 -9.70 -11.52 -9.82
C ILE A 53 -8.23 -11.92 -9.77
N LEU A 54 -7.68 -12.34 -10.90
CA LEU A 54 -6.26 -12.56 -11.13
C LEU A 54 -5.78 -11.56 -12.18
N PHE A 55 -4.78 -10.76 -11.84
CA PHE A 55 -3.98 -10.02 -12.80
C PHE A 55 -2.71 -10.83 -13.09
N GLY A 56 -2.49 -11.13 -14.37
CA GLY A 56 -1.33 -11.88 -14.86
C GLY A 56 -0.14 -10.99 -15.24
N PRO A 57 0.94 -11.59 -15.76
CA PRO A 57 2.19 -10.86 -16.08
C PRO A 57 2.04 -9.76 -17.14
N HIS A 58 1.08 -9.88 -18.05
CA HIS A 58 0.84 -8.92 -19.12
C HIS A 58 -0.31 -7.96 -18.80
N ALA A 59 -0.89 -8.05 -17.60
CA ALA A 59 -1.93 -7.16 -17.13
C ALA A 59 -1.43 -5.71 -17.12
N LYS A 60 -2.14 -4.83 -17.83
CA LYS A 60 -1.82 -3.39 -17.90
C LYS A 60 -3.09 -2.56 -17.81
N LEU A 61 -2.92 -1.36 -17.28
CA LEU A 61 -3.97 -0.35 -17.21
C LEU A 61 -3.58 0.85 -18.07
N ASP A 62 -4.52 1.32 -18.88
CA ASP A 62 -4.46 2.61 -19.59
C ASP A 62 -5.78 3.35 -19.32
N VAL A 63 -5.85 3.95 -18.13
CA VAL A 63 -7.04 4.66 -17.63
C VAL A 63 -6.71 6.11 -17.31
N GLN A 64 -7.64 7.01 -17.61
CA GLN A 64 -7.45 8.45 -17.44
C GLN A 64 -7.81 8.95 -16.04
N GLY A 65 -8.65 8.21 -15.30
CA GLY A 65 -8.96 8.43 -13.90
C GLY A 65 -8.37 7.34 -12.99
N SER A 66 -9.01 7.13 -11.84
CA SER A 66 -8.68 6.08 -10.88
C SER A 66 -9.14 4.70 -11.36
N PHE A 67 -8.52 3.66 -10.82
CA PHE A 67 -8.90 2.27 -11.07
C PHE A 67 -9.17 1.55 -9.75
N HIS A 68 -10.34 0.94 -9.63
CA HIS A 68 -10.77 0.20 -8.45
C HIS A 68 -11.17 -1.21 -8.86
N ALA A 69 -10.37 -2.22 -8.51
CA ALA A 69 -10.74 -3.62 -8.67
C ALA A 69 -11.26 -4.17 -7.34
N SER A 70 -12.39 -4.87 -7.40
CA SER A 70 -13.01 -5.39 -6.19
C SER A 70 -13.71 -6.73 -6.38
N THR A 71 -13.68 -7.56 -5.34
CA THR A 71 -14.51 -8.77 -5.21
C THR A 71 -15.74 -8.53 -4.33
N ALA A 72 -16.05 -7.26 -4.05
CA ALA A 72 -17.29 -6.88 -3.39
C ALA A 72 -18.51 -7.30 -4.21
N ASP A 73 -19.57 -7.65 -3.50
CA ASP A 73 -20.84 -8.04 -4.09
C ASP A 73 -21.62 -6.84 -4.59
N THR A 74 -21.41 -5.69 -3.96
CA THR A 74 -22.17 -4.48 -4.27
C THR A 74 -21.31 -3.22 -4.17
N LEU A 75 -21.66 -2.21 -4.96
CA LEU A 75 -21.27 -0.84 -4.72
C LEU A 75 -22.50 -0.09 -4.21
N ARG A 76 -22.39 0.53 -3.03
CA ARG A 76 -23.46 1.36 -2.47
C ARG A 76 -23.19 2.82 -2.78
N LEU A 77 -24.23 3.56 -3.15
CA LEU A 77 -24.20 4.98 -3.46
C LEU A 77 -24.74 5.80 -2.26
N GLN A 78 -24.38 7.07 -2.18
CA GLN A 78 -24.69 7.93 -1.02
C GLN A 78 -26.20 8.15 -0.78
N ASP A 79 -27.01 8.06 -1.83
CA ASP A 79 -28.47 8.20 -1.76
C ASP A 79 -29.21 6.87 -1.49
N GLY A 80 -28.47 5.80 -1.21
CA GLY A 80 -29.01 4.46 -1.00
C GLY A 80 -29.13 3.61 -2.27
N GLY A 81 -28.78 4.14 -3.45
CA GLY A 81 -28.63 3.34 -4.66
C GLY A 81 -27.60 2.21 -4.48
N GLN A 82 -27.76 1.11 -5.21
CA GLN A 82 -26.87 -0.05 -5.12
C GLN A 82 -26.63 -0.67 -6.50
N PHE A 83 -25.37 -0.89 -6.84
CA PHE A 83 -24.96 -1.66 -8.00
C PHE A 83 -24.52 -3.05 -7.55
N ASN A 84 -25.30 -4.09 -7.86
CA ASN A 84 -25.13 -5.43 -7.28
C ASN A 84 -24.59 -6.44 -8.31
N ALA A 85 -23.42 -7.03 -8.04
CA ALA A 85 -22.77 -8.00 -8.92
C ALA A 85 -23.32 -9.43 -8.78
N ARG A 86 -23.80 -9.85 -7.60
CA ARG A 86 -24.39 -11.20 -7.39
C ARG A 86 -25.86 -11.28 -7.78
N GLN A 87 -26.62 -10.22 -7.53
CA GLN A 87 -28.05 -10.11 -7.84
C GLN A 87 -28.31 -8.87 -8.71
N PRO A 88 -27.98 -8.94 -10.02
CA PRO A 88 -28.12 -7.82 -10.95
C PRO A 88 -29.51 -7.17 -10.99
N SER A 89 -30.57 -7.97 -10.79
CA SER A 89 -31.97 -7.51 -10.74
C SER A 89 -32.26 -6.57 -9.58
N ASN A 90 -31.46 -6.61 -8.52
CA ASN A 90 -31.62 -5.79 -7.31
C ASN A 90 -30.85 -4.47 -7.42
N SER A 91 -30.32 -4.13 -8.60
CA SER A 91 -29.52 -2.92 -8.77
C SER A 91 -30.41 -1.70 -9.01
N LEU A 92 -30.12 -0.63 -8.28
CA LEU A 92 -30.64 0.72 -8.49
C LEU A 92 -29.45 1.67 -8.67
N LEU A 93 -29.14 1.99 -9.93
CA LEU A 93 -28.11 2.96 -10.27
C LEU A 93 -28.67 4.38 -10.21
N THR A 94 -27.96 5.26 -9.52
CA THR A 94 -28.25 6.69 -9.44
C THR A 94 -26.99 7.47 -9.83
N VAL A 95 -27.09 8.81 -9.87
CA VAL A 95 -25.94 9.69 -10.11
C VAL A 95 -25.20 10.06 -8.82
N ALA A 96 -25.60 9.51 -7.68
CA ALA A 96 -24.95 9.78 -6.41
C ALA A 96 -23.52 9.20 -6.37
N PRO A 97 -22.59 9.83 -5.63
CA PRO A 97 -21.24 9.31 -5.49
C PRO A 97 -21.21 7.91 -4.86
N LEU A 98 -20.11 7.18 -5.11
CA LEU A 98 -19.84 5.92 -4.41
C LEU A 98 -19.68 6.19 -2.90
N GLN A 99 -20.30 5.33 -2.11
CA GLN A 99 -20.22 5.36 -0.64
C GLN A 99 -19.42 4.17 -0.09
N ALA A 100 -19.62 2.95 -0.61
CA ALA A 100 -18.99 1.76 -0.04
C ALA A 100 -18.87 0.59 -1.02
N PHE A 101 -17.89 -0.27 -0.77
CA PHE A 101 -17.78 -1.63 -1.30
C PHE A 101 -18.43 -2.59 -0.30
N GLY A 102 -19.51 -3.26 -0.68
CA GLY A 102 -20.29 -4.13 0.20
C GLY A 102 -20.05 -5.62 -0.06
N PHE A 103 -19.82 -6.37 1.00
CA PHE A 103 -19.61 -7.83 1.04
C PHE A 103 -20.78 -8.49 1.76
N LEU A 104 -21.44 -9.42 1.09
CA LEU A 104 -22.65 -10.13 1.54
C LEU A 104 -22.35 -11.57 1.99
N THR A 105 -21.11 -12.04 1.83
CA THR A 105 -20.67 -13.38 2.23
C THR A 105 -19.54 -13.32 3.25
N ASP A 106 -19.40 -14.38 4.05
CA ASP A 106 -18.31 -14.46 5.02
C ASP A 106 -16.99 -15.00 4.44
N THR A 107 -16.98 -15.29 3.14
CA THR A 107 -15.78 -15.72 2.40
C THR A 107 -15.67 -14.95 1.09
N PRO A 108 -15.38 -13.64 1.12
CA PRO A 108 -15.12 -12.88 -0.10
C PRO A 108 -13.99 -13.50 -0.92
N ALA A 109 -14.13 -13.53 -2.24
CA ALA A 109 -13.10 -14.11 -3.11
C ALA A 109 -11.83 -13.23 -3.14
N SER A 110 -10.69 -13.86 -3.43
CA SER A 110 -9.40 -13.17 -3.42
C SER A 110 -9.14 -12.31 -4.66
N ILE A 111 -8.20 -11.38 -4.52
CA ILE A 111 -7.57 -10.66 -5.64
C ILE A 111 -6.08 -11.02 -5.65
N THR A 112 -5.58 -11.46 -6.80
CA THR A 112 -4.16 -11.81 -6.97
C THR A 112 -3.51 -10.94 -8.04
N THR A 113 -2.30 -10.45 -7.78
CA THR A 113 -1.41 -9.94 -8.82
C THR A 113 -0.22 -10.90 -8.93
N GLN A 114 0.09 -11.30 -10.15
CA GLN A 114 1.18 -12.23 -10.42
C GLN A 114 2.05 -11.66 -11.53
N ASP A 115 3.21 -11.14 -11.15
CA ASP A 115 4.17 -10.48 -12.04
C ASP A 115 3.55 -9.31 -12.84
N SER A 116 2.48 -8.72 -12.30
CA SER A 116 1.70 -7.68 -12.97
C SER A 116 2.26 -6.30 -12.74
N HIS A 117 2.15 -5.42 -13.74
CA HIS A 117 2.47 -4.01 -13.65
C HIS A 117 1.20 -3.17 -13.74
N LEU A 118 0.56 -2.93 -12.60
CA LEU A 118 -0.66 -2.13 -12.52
C LEU A 118 -0.32 -0.69 -12.15
N SER A 119 -0.51 0.23 -13.08
CA SER A 119 -0.24 1.65 -12.88
C SER A 119 -1.42 2.50 -13.32
N VAL A 120 -1.78 3.49 -12.51
CA VAL A 120 -2.75 4.53 -12.90
C VAL A 120 -2.04 5.84 -13.23
N SER A 121 -2.78 6.76 -13.84
CA SER A 121 -2.27 8.10 -14.11
C SER A 121 -1.86 8.84 -12.81
N LYS A 122 -1.00 9.84 -12.98
CA LYS A 122 -0.57 10.77 -11.92
C LYS A 122 -1.75 11.35 -11.13
N ASN A 123 -1.59 11.51 -9.80
CA ASN A 123 -2.65 11.97 -8.88
C ASN A 123 -3.90 11.07 -8.80
N GLN A 124 -3.92 9.90 -9.43
CA GLN A 124 -5.09 9.00 -9.40
C GLN A 124 -4.96 7.93 -8.32
N THR A 125 -6.07 7.23 -8.07
CA THR A 125 -6.13 6.15 -7.09
C THR A 125 -6.08 4.78 -7.77
N LEU A 126 -5.31 3.86 -7.21
CA LEU A 126 -5.37 2.43 -7.51
C LEU A 126 -5.90 1.69 -6.26
N SER A 127 -7.03 1.02 -6.37
CA SER A 127 -7.61 0.25 -5.25
C SER A 127 -7.76 -1.23 -5.58
N LEU A 128 -7.29 -2.09 -4.67
CA LEU A 128 -7.58 -3.51 -4.63
C LEU A 128 -8.33 -3.80 -3.32
N ILE A 129 -9.63 -4.08 -3.41
CA ILE A 129 -10.52 -4.21 -2.24
C ILE A 129 -11.32 -5.51 -2.38
N GLY A 130 -11.03 -6.52 -1.56
CA GLY A 130 -11.64 -7.83 -1.74
C GLY A 130 -11.51 -8.74 -0.54
N GLY A 131 -11.54 -10.05 -0.80
CA GLY A 131 -11.10 -11.07 0.16
C GLY A 131 -9.61 -11.00 0.41
N ASP A 132 -8.95 -12.15 0.53
CA ASP A 132 -7.50 -12.17 0.65
C ASP A 132 -6.84 -11.52 -0.57
N LEU A 133 -5.81 -10.71 -0.33
CA LEU A 133 -5.00 -10.08 -1.37
C LEU A 133 -3.66 -10.79 -1.47
N HIS A 134 -3.32 -11.27 -2.66
CA HIS A 134 -2.05 -11.96 -2.91
C HIS A 134 -1.25 -11.23 -3.97
N LEU A 135 -0.23 -10.48 -3.56
CA LEU A 135 0.65 -9.76 -4.45
C LEU A 135 1.96 -10.55 -4.59
N LYS A 136 2.28 -10.99 -5.81
CA LYS A 136 3.36 -11.95 -6.06
C LYS A 136 4.22 -11.50 -7.23
N GLY A 137 5.50 -11.32 -6.97
CA GLY A 137 6.56 -11.28 -7.99
C GLY A 137 7.42 -12.55 -7.96
N GLN A 138 8.10 -12.83 -9.07
CA GLN A 138 9.08 -13.93 -9.16
C GLN A 138 10.40 -13.60 -8.47
N SER A 139 10.89 -12.36 -8.59
CA SER A 139 12.20 -11.97 -8.08
C SER A 139 12.11 -10.86 -7.03
N PRO A 140 12.96 -10.86 -5.99
CA PRO A 140 13.01 -9.79 -4.99
C PRO A 140 13.12 -8.41 -5.62
N VAL A 141 12.49 -7.42 -4.99
CA VAL A 141 12.65 -6.01 -5.40
C VAL A 141 14.12 -5.62 -5.28
N ARG A 142 14.68 -5.01 -6.32
CA ARG A 142 16.05 -4.51 -6.30
C ARG A 142 16.03 -3.01 -6.07
N LEU A 143 16.86 -2.56 -5.14
CA LEU A 143 17.10 -1.15 -4.84
C LEU A 143 18.37 -0.68 -5.54
N ASP A 144 18.50 0.63 -5.72
CA ASP A 144 19.75 1.25 -6.14
C ASP A 144 20.88 1.03 -5.12
N GLU A 145 22.11 1.36 -5.51
CA GLU A 145 23.31 1.18 -4.66
C GLU A 145 23.23 1.96 -3.34
N LYS A 146 22.35 2.97 -3.25
CA LYS A 146 22.17 3.79 -2.06
C LYS A 146 21.06 3.25 -1.15
N GLY A 147 20.24 2.30 -1.61
CA GLY A 147 19.09 1.77 -0.89
C GLY A 147 17.89 2.74 -0.85
N PHE A 148 17.80 3.64 -1.82
CA PHE A 148 16.89 4.79 -1.81
C PHE A 148 15.68 4.63 -2.72
N ALA A 149 15.88 4.04 -3.89
CA ALA A 149 14.84 3.85 -4.87
C ALA A 149 14.84 2.40 -5.39
N ALA A 150 13.65 1.83 -5.56
CA ALA A 150 13.50 0.59 -6.30
C ALA A 150 13.86 0.79 -7.78
N ILE A 151 14.78 -0.02 -8.29
CA ILE A 151 15.23 0.01 -9.70
C ILE A 151 14.55 -1.09 -10.54
N SER A 152 14.14 -2.20 -9.92
CA SER A 152 13.39 -3.27 -10.59
C SER A 152 12.53 -4.07 -9.63
N ALA A 153 11.39 -4.54 -10.13
CA ALA A 153 10.51 -5.51 -9.49
C ALA A 153 9.67 -6.17 -10.59
N ASP A 154 9.32 -7.45 -10.43
CA ASP A 154 8.50 -8.17 -11.41
C ASP A 154 6.99 -7.91 -11.19
N SER A 155 6.58 -7.64 -9.94
CA SER A 155 5.21 -7.19 -9.64
C SER A 155 5.22 -5.77 -9.06
N LYS A 156 4.38 -4.89 -9.63
CA LYS A 156 4.32 -3.48 -9.28
C LYS A 156 2.88 -2.96 -9.22
N LEU A 157 2.58 -2.26 -8.13
CA LEU A 157 1.42 -1.38 -8.01
C LEU A 157 1.93 0.07 -7.98
N THR A 158 1.47 0.92 -8.89
CA THR A 158 1.97 2.30 -9.00
C THR A 158 0.86 3.33 -9.13
N ALA A 159 0.89 4.36 -8.28
CA ALA A 159 0.04 5.55 -8.38
C ALA A 159 0.88 6.79 -8.05
N GLN A 160 1.61 7.30 -9.04
CA GLN A 160 2.61 8.36 -8.84
C GLN A 160 1.99 9.60 -8.18
N PHE A 161 2.45 9.94 -6.97
CA PHE A 161 1.91 10.97 -6.06
C PHE A 161 0.38 10.96 -5.87
N GLY A 162 -0.25 9.84 -6.24
CA GLY A 162 -1.66 9.57 -6.06
C GLY A 162 -1.85 8.70 -4.82
N ARG A 163 -2.71 7.69 -4.94
CA ARG A 163 -3.11 6.87 -3.81
C ARG A 163 -3.18 5.38 -4.15
N ILE A 164 -2.70 4.53 -3.26
CA ILE A 164 -2.94 3.09 -3.30
C ILE A 164 -3.78 2.68 -2.09
N ASN A 165 -4.86 1.94 -2.34
CA ASN A 165 -5.75 1.37 -1.34
C ASN A 165 -5.69 -0.16 -1.41
N LEU A 166 -5.30 -0.81 -0.32
CA LEU A 166 -5.37 -2.25 -0.16
C LEU A 166 -6.27 -2.56 1.03
N ALA A 167 -7.39 -3.24 0.79
CA ALA A 167 -8.26 -3.72 1.85
C ALA A 167 -8.63 -5.18 1.63
N SER A 168 -8.39 -6.00 2.66
CA SER A 168 -8.78 -7.40 2.69
C SER A 168 -9.87 -7.63 3.72
N VAL A 169 -10.89 -8.39 3.33
CA VAL A 169 -12.13 -8.63 4.08
C VAL A 169 -12.37 -10.14 4.23
N ALA A 170 -12.64 -10.61 5.44
CA ALA A 170 -12.89 -12.02 5.77
C ALA A 170 -14.28 -12.25 6.41
N SER A 171 -15.20 -11.31 6.24
CA SER A 171 -16.60 -11.47 6.62
C SER A 171 -17.53 -10.64 5.74
N SER A 172 -18.85 -10.83 5.90
CA SER A 172 -19.81 -9.82 5.47
C SER A 172 -19.54 -8.47 6.15
N GLY A 173 -19.88 -7.37 5.45
CA GLY A 173 -19.64 -6.00 5.91
C GLY A 173 -19.27 -5.06 4.77
N GLU A 174 -18.62 -3.95 5.09
CA GLU A 174 -18.30 -2.90 4.11
C GLU A 174 -16.87 -2.38 4.23
N VAL A 175 -16.33 -1.91 3.10
CA VAL A 175 -15.16 -1.03 3.06
C VAL A 175 -15.61 0.32 2.53
N ILE A 176 -15.40 1.37 3.33
CA ILE A 176 -15.82 2.74 3.04
C ILE A 176 -14.56 3.55 2.70
N PRO A 177 -14.36 3.95 1.43
CA PRO A 177 -13.35 4.93 1.07
C PRO A 177 -13.69 6.31 1.66
N THR A 178 -12.67 6.98 2.18
CA THR A 178 -12.74 8.37 2.65
C THR A 178 -11.58 9.15 2.05
N ASP A 179 -11.61 10.47 2.08
CA ASP A 179 -10.51 11.31 1.57
C ASP A 179 -9.16 11.00 2.26
N SER A 180 -9.21 10.63 3.54
CA SER A 180 -8.05 10.39 4.39
C SER A 180 -7.76 8.91 4.65
N GLY A 181 -8.39 7.97 3.95
CA GLY A 181 -8.10 6.54 4.11
C GLY A 181 -9.26 5.61 3.83
N LEU A 182 -9.24 4.44 4.49
CA LEU A 182 -10.23 3.38 4.34
C LEU A 182 -10.79 3.02 5.73
N ASP A 183 -12.11 2.93 5.84
CA ASP A 183 -12.79 2.42 7.02
C ASP A 183 -13.31 1.00 6.73
N LEU A 184 -12.76 0.02 7.46
CA LEU A 184 -13.10 -1.38 7.33
C LEU A 184 -14.17 -1.75 8.37
N LYS A 185 -15.41 -1.89 7.93
CA LYS A 185 -16.58 -2.31 8.72
C LYS A 185 -16.87 -3.80 8.52
N ALA A 186 -15.86 -4.62 8.69
CA ALA A 186 -15.91 -6.08 8.57
C ALA A 186 -14.73 -6.71 9.32
N LYS A 187 -14.71 -8.04 9.45
CA LYS A 187 -13.48 -8.75 9.83
C LYS A 187 -12.47 -8.59 8.71
N GLY A 188 -11.23 -8.28 9.06
CA GLY A 188 -10.16 -8.15 8.08
C GLY A 188 -9.61 -9.51 7.65
N GLY A 189 -9.29 -9.65 6.37
CA GLY A 189 -8.63 -10.83 5.81
C GLY A 189 -7.11 -10.68 5.75
N GLN A 190 -6.46 -11.54 4.95
CA GLN A 190 -5.01 -11.54 4.81
C GLN A 190 -4.55 -10.81 3.55
N ILE A 191 -3.51 -10.00 3.69
CA ILE A 191 -2.76 -9.41 2.59
C ILE A 191 -1.35 -10.01 2.62
N THR A 192 -0.94 -10.65 1.53
CA THR A 192 0.42 -11.14 1.34
C THR A 192 1.09 -10.34 0.23
N ALA A 193 2.26 -9.78 0.50
CA ALA A 193 3.07 -9.07 -0.47
C ALA A 193 4.45 -9.73 -0.57
N ASN A 194 4.63 -10.54 -1.61
CA ASN A 194 5.87 -11.24 -1.89
C ASN A 194 6.52 -10.63 -3.12
N ASN A 195 7.78 -10.18 -3.00
CA ASN A 195 8.58 -9.76 -4.16
C ASN A 195 7.90 -8.64 -4.98
N THR A 196 7.12 -7.80 -4.30
CA THR A 196 6.24 -6.81 -4.92
C THR A 196 6.67 -5.40 -4.54
N LEU A 197 6.62 -4.48 -5.50
CA LEU A 197 6.78 -3.05 -5.26
C LEU A 197 5.42 -2.34 -5.21
N ILE A 198 5.15 -1.62 -4.13
CA ILE A 198 4.01 -0.71 -3.98
C ILE A 198 4.57 0.71 -3.94
N ASP A 199 4.27 1.52 -4.96
CA ASP A 199 4.94 2.82 -5.16
C ASP A 199 3.97 3.96 -5.45
N VAL A 200 4.00 4.97 -4.59
CA VAL A 200 3.28 6.24 -4.76
C VAL A 200 4.22 7.44 -4.78
N SER A 201 5.52 7.21 -4.92
CA SER A 201 6.56 8.25 -4.91
C SER A 201 6.34 9.29 -6.00
N GLY A 202 6.73 10.54 -5.74
CA GLY A 202 6.48 11.64 -6.68
C GLY A 202 6.83 13.00 -6.12
N ARG A 203 6.41 14.09 -6.80
CA ARG A 203 6.76 15.48 -6.42
C ARG A 203 6.48 15.77 -4.94
N GLY A 204 5.34 15.32 -4.43
CA GLY A 204 4.98 15.36 -3.01
C GLY A 204 4.76 14.00 -2.38
N GLY A 205 5.28 12.91 -2.97
CA GLY A 205 4.85 11.55 -2.61
C GLY A 205 3.33 11.37 -2.75
N GLY A 206 2.84 10.18 -2.43
CA GLY A 206 1.42 9.85 -2.42
C GLY A 206 1.06 9.14 -1.13
N SER A 207 -0.16 8.61 -1.06
CA SER A 207 -0.67 7.88 0.10
C SER A 207 -0.83 6.39 -0.16
N VAL A 208 -0.47 5.57 0.84
CA VAL A 208 -0.76 4.13 0.85
C VAL A 208 -1.62 3.81 2.07
N PHE A 209 -2.79 3.22 1.85
CA PHE A 209 -3.67 2.75 2.93
C PHE A 209 -3.81 1.23 2.87
N ILE A 210 -3.51 0.57 3.99
CA ILE A 210 -3.60 -0.88 4.14
C ILE A 210 -4.55 -1.21 5.29
N ARG A 211 -5.57 -2.02 5.01
CA ARG A 211 -6.58 -2.49 5.98
C ARG A 211 -6.79 -4.00 5.87
N GLY A 212 -6.90 -4.68 7.01
CA GLY A 212 -7.11 -6.13 7.04
C GLY A 212 -6.96 -6.73 8.43
N GLY A 213 -6.89 -8.05 8.49
CA GLY A 213 -6.52 -8.82 9.67
C GLY A 213 -5.01 -8.91 9.75
N GLN A 214 -4.40 -9.41 8.68
CA GLN A 214 -2.97 -9.69 8.63
C GLN A 214 -2.32 -9.06 7.40
N PHE A 215 -1.11 -8.53 7.57
CA PHE A 215 -0.24 -8.13 6.47
C PHE A 215 1.09 -8.88 6.59
N VAL A 216 1.40 -9.74 5.61
CA VAL A 216 2.63 -10.54 5.56
C VAL A 216 3.44 -10.11 4.34
N MET A 217 4.68 -9.70 4.59
CA MET A 217 5.54 -9.09 3.58
C MET A 217 6.88 -9.84 3.52
N GLN A 218 7.21 -10.38 2.35
CA GLN A 218 8.48 -11.06 2.08
C GLN A 218 9.14 -10.47 0.83
N ASP A 219 10.35 -9.95 0.96
CA ASP A 219 11.13 -9.45 -0.18
C ASP A 219 10.43 -8.35 -1.02
N ALA A 220 9.44 -7.68 -0.44
CA ALA A 220 8.66 -6.61 -1.06
C ALA A 220 9.13 -5.23 -0.57
N VAL A 221 8.66 -4.17 -1.24
CA VAL A 221 8.94 -2.77 -0.86
C VAL A 221 7.66 -1.93 -0.98
N ILE A 222 7.37 -1.11 0.02
CA ILE A 222 6.36 -0.05 -0.01
C ILE A 222 7.10 1.28 0.04
N GLN A 223 6.88 2.16 -0.94
CA GLN A 223 7.52 3.48 -0.96
C GLN A 223 6.55 4.62 -1.29
N ALA A 224 6.63 5.68 -0.48
CA ALA A 224 5.91 6.94 -0.62
C ALA A 224 6.92 8.10 -0.56
N ASN A 225 7.93 8.08 -1.44
CA ASN A 225 9.02 9.04 -1.41
C ASN A 225 8.60 10.41 -1.96
N THR A 226 9.02 11.46 -1.28
CA THR A 226 8.87 12.86 -1.66
C THR A 226 10.09 13.31 -2.46
N LEU A 227 9.91 13.55 -3.75
CA LEU A 227 11.02 13.75 -4.68
C LEU A 227 11.33 15.23 -4.96
N ALA A 228 10.51 16.16 -4.47
CA ALA A 228 10.67 17.59 -4.76
C ALA A 228 10.17 18.47 -3.59
N ASP A 229 9.34 19.46 -3.88
CA ASP A 229 9.02 20.61 -3.03
C ASP A 229 7.62 20.55 -2.39
N GLN A 230 6.82 19.53 -2.70
CA GLN A 230 5.52 19.30 -2.07
C GLN A 230 5.64 18.31 -0.91
N ASN A 231 4.81 18.42 0.12
CA ASN A 231 4.89 17.51 1.27
C ASN A 231 4.28 16.14 0.97
N GLY A 232 4.96 15.11 1.46
CA GLY A 232 4.54 13.71 1.55
C GLY A 232 3.17 13.51 2.17
N GLN A 233 2.33 12.64 1.59
CA GLN A 233 1.07 12.23 2.20
C GLN A 233 1.26 11.08 3.21
N GLY A 234 2.10 10.09 2.89
CA GLY A 234 2.55 9.07 3.86
C GLY A 234 1.97 7.67 3.66
N ILE A 235 2.17 6.82 4.66
CA ILE A 235 1.75 5.41 4.67
C ILE A 235 0.96 5.15 5.96
N ASP A 236 -0.23 4.59 5.83
CA ASP A 236 -1.13 4.26 6.93
C ASP A 236 -1.54 2.79 6.84
N MET A 237 -1.12 1.99 7.82
CA MET A 237 -1.40 0.57 7.95
C MET A 237 -2.18 0.30 9.23
N GLN A 238 -3.39 -0.23 9.11
CA GLN A 238 -4.22 -0.61 10.25
C GLN A 238 -4.70 -2.04 10.07
N LEU A 239 -4.12 -2.94 10.86
CA LEU A 239 -4.34 -4.37 10.80
C LEU A 239 -4.88 -4.84 12.15
N SER A 240 -5.89 -5.70 12.14
CA SER A 240 -6.58 -6.12 13.37
C SER A 240 -5.92 -7.30 14.08
N GLU A 241 -4.88 -7.90 13.50
CA GLU A 241 -4.19 -9.06 14.07
C GLU A 241 -2.66 -8.93 14.02
N LEU A 242 -2.07 -8.85 12.82
CA LEU A 242 -0.62 -8.98 12.64
C LEU A 242 -0.08 -8.16 11.46
N ILE A 243 1.12 -7.61 11.64
CA ILE A 243 2.01 -7.19 10.56
C ILE A 243 3.32 -7.96 10.72
N ASN A 244 3.72 -8.72 9.71
CA ASN A 244 4.98 -9.45 9.65
C ASN A 244 5.78 -9.01 8.42
N ILE A 245 7.00 -8.52 8.62
CA ILE A 245 7.87 -7.97 7.57
C ILE A 245 9.23 -8.68 7.58
N ASN A 246 9.61 -9.25 6.43
CA ASN A 246 10.83 -10.01 6.26
C ASN A 246 11.44 -9.83 4.84
N GLY A 247 12.73 -10.13 4.69
CA GLY A 247 13.43 -10.33 3.42
C GLY A 247 14.18 -9.11 2.88
N GLN A 248 13.59 -7.91 2.91
CA GLN A 248 14.24 -6.70 2.40
C GLN A 248 14.88 -5.84 3.47
N THR A 249 16.17 -5.51 3.30
CA THR A 249 16.87 -4.51 4.13
C THR A 249 16.23 -3.12 4.15
N GLN A 250 15.32 -2.81 3.21
CA GLN A 250 14.48 -1.61 3.17
C GLN A 250 13.08 -2.03 2.72
N ALA A 251 12.14 -2.17 3.66
CA ALA A 251 10.81 -2.69 3.38
C ALA A 251 9.77 -1.57 3.22
N ILE A 252 9.69 -0.62 4.16
CA ILE A 252 8.68 0.45 4.14
C ILE A 252 9.35 1.81 4.23
N LEU A 253 9.12 2.65 3.23
CA LEU A 253 9.89 3.88 2.99
C LEU A 253 8.98 5.09 2.77
N SER A 254 9.16 6.15 3.55
CA SER A 254 8.68 7.50 3.18
C SER A 254 9.82 8.49 3.38
N LYS A 255 10.67 8.61 2.35
CA LYS A 255 11.87 9.45 2.37
C LYS A 255 11.63 10.78 1.66
N THR A 256 12.40 11.81 1.97
CA THR A 256 12.42 13.06 1.19
C THR A 256 13.78 13.32 0.57
N PHE A 257 13.79 13.68 -0.72
CA PHE A 257 14.97 14.04 -1.49
C PHE A 257 15.04 15.54 -1.83
N GLY A 258 13.96 16.28 -1.58
CA GLY A 258 13.81 17.69 -1.94
C GLY A 258 13.56 18.58 -0.73
N SER A 259 12.85 19.69 -0.94
CA SER A 259 12.46 20.63 0.10
C SER A 259 11.12 20.34 0.75
N GLY A 260 10.29 19.51 0.13
CA GLY A 260 9.05 19.01 0.73
C GLY A 260 9.35 18.03 1.85
N HIS A 261 8.55 18.06 2.92
CA HIS A 261 8.70 17.11 4.04
C HIS A 261 8.27 15.71 3.60
N ALA A 262 8.90 14.66 4.13
CA ALA A 262 8.43 13.30 3.92
C ALA A 262 7.09 13.06 4.64
N GLY A 263 6.31 12.11 4.14
CA GLY A 263 5.00 11.79 4.71
C GLY A 263 5.13 10.98 6.00
N PRO A 264 4.13 11.05 6.90
CA PRO A 264 4.12 10.25 8.11
C PRO A 264 3.99 8.76 7.79
N LEU A 265 4.43 7.93 8.72
CA LEU A 265 4.22 6.49 8.71
C LEU A 265 3.46 6.10 9.97
N LEU A 266 2.22 5.66 9.79
CA LEU A 266 1.33 5.21 10.86
C LEU A 266 1.10 3.70 10.76
N ILE A 267 1.42 2.98 11.83
CA ILE A 267 1.14 1.55 11.98
C ILE A 267 0.26 1.33 13.22
N VAL A 268 -0.85 0.63 13.04
CA VAL A 268 -1.69 0.14 14.12
C VAL A 268 -1.92 -1.35 13.93
N THR A 269 -1.46 -2.18 14.87
CA THR A 269 -1.63 -3.64 14.84
C THR A 269 -1.45 -4.24 16.21
N PRO A 270 -2.17 -5.28 16.63
CA PRO A 270 -1.85 -5.97 17.88
C PRO A 270 -0.40 -6.48 17.92
N HIS A 271 0.07 -7.09 16.84
CA HIS A 271 1.43 -7.63 16.76
C HIS A 271 2.16 -7.05 15.55
N LEU A 272 3.34 -6.47 15.78
CA LEU A 272 4.27 -6.05 14.74
C LEU A 272 5.56 -6.85 14.88
N GLU A 273 5.90 -7.64 13.86
CA GLU A 273 7.17 -8.35 13.76
C GLU A 273 7.95 -7.89 12.53
N VAL A 274 9.20 -7.48 12.73
CA VAL A 274 10.11 -7.11 11.66
C VAL A 274 11.40 -7.91 11.82
N THR A 275 11.82 -8.59 10.77
CA THR A 275 13.02 -9.44 10.76
C THR A 275 13.93 -9.05 9.61
N ALA A 276 15.20 -8.77 9.92
CA ALA A 276 16.24 -8.41 8.94
C ALA A 276 15.83 -7.31 7.94
N SER A 277 14.88 -6.46 8.31
CA SER A 277 14.23 -5.50 7.44
C SER A 277 14.14 -4.11 8.06
N ALA A 278 13.92 -3.07 7.25
CA ALA A 278 13.83 -1.69 7.76
C ALA A 278 12.52 -0.98 7.41
N ILE A 279 12.00 -0.25 8.39
CA ILE A 279 10.93 0.75 8.26
C ILE A 279 11.59 2.11 8.44
N LYS A 280 11.52 2.98 7.42
CA LYS A 280 12.27 4.23 7.39
C LYS A 280 11.53 5.45 6.88
N THR A 281 11.76 6.57 7.56
CA THR A 281 11.40 7.91 7.09
C THR A 281 12.64 8.80 7.10
N ASP A 282 13.39 8.85 6.00
CA ASP A 282 14.67 9.55 5.98
C ASP A 282 14.58 10.92 5.30
N SER A 283 15.41 11.86 5.74
CA SER A 283 15.67 13.12 5.05
C SER A 283 17.01 13.06 4.31
N LEU A 284 16.98 13.23 3.00
CA LEU A 284 18.17 13.31 2.14
C LEU A 284 18.35 14.69 1.51
N GLY A 285 17.33 15.54 1.59
CA GLY A 285 17.31 16.90 1.08
C GLY A 285 17.26 17.94 2.19
N THR A 286 16.52 19.03 1.94
CA THR A 286 16.28 20.10 2.91
C THR A 286 14.97 19.94 3.68
N GLY A 287 14.03 19.12 3.16
CA GLY A 287 12.78 18.77 3.84
C GLY A 287 13.02 17.86 5.04
N GLN A 288 12.12 17.89 6.01
CA GLN A 288 12.21 17.05 7.22
C GLN A 288 11.78 15.60 6.94
N ALA A 289 12.36 14.67 7.70
CA ALA A 289 11.90 13.29 7.77
C ALA A 289 10.46 13.21 8.33
N GLY A 290 9.69 12.23 7.87
CA GLY A 290 8.29 12.04 8.29
C GLY A 290 8.20 11.37 9.66
N GLN A 291 7.21 11.74 10.48
CA GLN A 291 7.00 11.11 11.79
C GLN A 291 6.70 9.61 11.64
N ILE A 292 7.20 8.79 12.57
CA ILE A 292 6.82 7.37 12.70
C ILE A 292 5.96 7.22 13.95
N GLU A 293 4.72 6.75 13.78
CA GLU A 293 3.82 6.41 14.88
C GLU A 293 3.42 4.94 14.80
N ILE A 294 3.70 4.18 15.87
CA ILE A 294 3.35 2.76 15.97
C ILE A 294 2.54 2.52 17.23
N GLN A 295 1.35 1.97 17.06
CA GLN A 295 0.48 1.54 18.16
C GLN A 295 0.32 0.02 18.07
N ALA A 296 0.81 -0.69 19.09
CA ALA A 296 0.74 -2.14 19.12
C ALA A 296 0.61 -2.72 20.53
N LYS A 297 0.25 -3.99 20.65
CA LYS A 297 0.43 -4.72 21.90
C LYS A 297 1.87 -5.17 22.04
N GLN A 298 2.41 -5.75 20.97
CA GLN A 298 3.76 -6.28 20.92
C GLN A 298 4.50 -5.78 19.68
N ILE A 299 5.73 -5.33 19.88
CA ILE A 299 6.67 -4.98 18.81
C ILE A 299 7.91 -5.86 18.95
N VAL A 300 8.24 -6.61 17.91
CA VAL A 300 9.38 -7.53 17.90
C VAL A 300 10.28 -7.22 16.71
N LEU A 301 11.53 -6.84 16.98
CA LEU A 301 12.57 -6.55 15.98
C LEU A 301 13.67 -7.61 16.09
N LYS A 302 13.86 -8.39 15.02
CA LYS A 302 14.81 -9.52 14.97
C LYS A 302 15.90 -9.33 13.92
N ASP A 303 17.07 -9.88 14.22
CA ASP A 303 18.15 -10.15 13.25
C ASP A 303 18.55 -8.92 12.42
N GLY A 304 18.70 -7.77 13.08
CA GLY A 304 19.09 -6.51 12.45
C GLY A 304 17.91 -5.68 11.95
N ALA A 305 16.68 -6.00 12.35
CA ALA A 305 15.54 -5.17 12.00
C ALA A 305 15.67 -3.74 12.54
N SER A 306 15.32 -2.75 11.74
CA SER A 306 15.47 -1.33 12.08
C SER A 306 14.18 -0.57 11.86
N ILE A 307 13.75 0.18 12.86
CA ILE A 307 12.74 1.25 12.68
C ILE A 307 13.45 2.56 12.95
N ALA A 308 13.62 3.38 11.92
CA ALA A 308 14.45 4.56 12.03
C ALA A 308 13.99 5.73 11.17
N CYS A 309 14.39 6.92 11.58
CA CYS A 309 14.27 8.10 10.74
C CYS A 309 15.55 8.91 10.82
N ASP A 310 16.35 8.80 9.77
CA ASP A 310 17.69 9.36 9.70
C ASP A 310 17.69 10.64 8.83
N SER A 311 18.49 11.64 9.21
CA SER A 311 18.79 12.80 8.36
C SER A 311 20.21 12.72 7.82
N PHE A 312 20.33 12.67 6.50
CA PHE A 312 21.59 12.77 5.75
C PHE A 312 21.78 14.14 5.09
N GLY A 313 20.69 14.91 4.96
CA GLY A 313 20.70 16.26 4.40
C GLY A 313 20.77 17.34 5.46
N THR A 314 20.16 18.49 5.16
CA THR A 314 20.02 19.61 6.10
C THR A 314 18.65 19.66 6.78
N GLY A 315 17.70 18.82 6.35
CA GLY A 315 16.45 18.61 7.06
C GLY A 315 16.66 17.96 8.43
N GLN A 316 15.67 18.06 9.31
CA GLN A 316 15.69 17.37 10.60
C GLN A 316 15.28 15.91 10.45
N ALA A 317 15.80 15.05 11.34
CA ALA A 317 15.25 13.72 11.56
C ALA A 317 13.84 13.82 12.18
N CYS A 318 13.14 12.70 12.31
CA CYS A 318 11.74 12.70 12.75
C CYS A 318 11.58 12.48 14.25
N ASP A 319 10.34 12.69 14.73
CA ASP A 319 9.88 12.10 15.98
C ASP A 319 9.36 10.67 15.73
N LEU A 320 9.81 9.74 16.56
CA LEU A 320 9.37 8.35 16.57
C LEU A 320 8.63 8.07 17.85
N HIS A 321 7.36 7.67 17.74
CA HIS A 321 6.47 7.41 18.87
C HIS A 321 5.93 5.98 18.82
N PHE A 322 6.29 5.18 19.82
CA PHE A 322 5.71 3.87 20.05
C PHE A 322 4.76 3.93 21.24
N LYS A 323 3.53 3.47 21.04
CA LYS A 323 2.55 3.20 22.10
C LYS A 323 2.34 1.71 22.17
N VAL A 324 2.83 1.09 23.24
CA VAL A 324 2.93 -0.36 23.35
C VAL A 324 2.20 -0.85 24.60
N GLU A 325 1.35 -1.86 24.46
CA GLU A 325 0.56 -2.35 25.60
C GLU A 325 1.27 -3.41 26.42
N GLU A 326 2.11 -4.25 25.80
CA GLU A 326 2.70 -5.42 26.46
C GLU A 326 4.23 -5.42 26.37
N GLU A 327 4.82 -5.52 25.15
CA GLU A 327 6.26 -5.76 25.01
C GLU A 327 6.88 -5.07 23.80
N VAL A 328 8.10 -4.56 23.99
CA VAL A 328 9.04 -4.22 22.91
C VAL A 328 10.28 -5.10 23.05
N LEU A 329 10.49 -6.01 22.09
CA LEU A 329 11.61 -6.95 22.08
C LEU A 329 12.53 -6.67 20.90
N LEU A 330 13.79 -6.32 21.17
CA LEU A 330 14.84 -6.15 20.17
C LEU A 330 15.89 -7.24 20.38
N THR A 331 16.05 -8.12 19.40
CA THR A 331 16.98 -9.26 19.49
C THR A 331 17.77 -9.47 18.21
N GLY A 332 18.95 -10.05 18.34
CA GLY A 332 19.78 -10.42 17.21
C GLY A 332 20.44 -9.24 16.50
N GLN A 333 21.23 -9.56 15.50
CA GLN A 333 21.94 -8.62 14.66
C GLN A 333 21.87 -9.08 13.21
N GLY A 334 21.85 -8.13 12.28
CA GLY A 334 22.00 -8.43 10.87
C GLY A 334 23.33 -9.13 10.65
N GLN A 335 23.45 -9.90 9.58
CA GLN A 335 24.71 -10.54 9.21
C GLN A 335 25.31 -9.84 7.99
N GLY A 336 26.61 -9.63 8.02
CA GLY A 336 27.36 -9.07 6.90
C GLY A 336 27.38 -7.54 6.89
N THR A 337 27.72 -6.96 5.75
CA THR A 337 27.87 -5.51 5.59
C THR A 337 26.85 -4.98 4.58
N THR A 338 26.04 -4.03 5.01
CA THR A 338 25.19 -3.23 4.11
C THR A 338 25.79 -1.83 3.94
N THR A 339 25.67 -1.28 2.74
CA THR A 339 26.04 0.12 2.48
C THR A 339 24.76 0.93 2.30
N TYR A 340 24.61 1.98 3.09
CA TYR A 340 23.46 2.86 3.05
C TYR A 340 23.94 4.30 3.00
N ASN A 341 23.59 5.02 1.92
CA ASN A 341 24.14 6.34 1.61
C ASN A 341 25.68 6.44 1.67
N GLY A 342 26.39 5.39 1.26
CA GLY A 342 27.85 5.34 1.35
C GLY A 342 28.41 5.03 2.75
N LEU A 343 27.56 5.00 3.80
CA LEU A 343 27.93 4.52 5.12
C LEU A 343 27.86 2.99 5.15
N LYS A 344 28.88 2.35 5.73
CA LYS A 344 28.92 0.89 5.90
C LYS A 344 28.42 0.53 7.29
N PHE A 345 27.43 -0.36 7.34
CA PHE A 345 26.91 -0.95 8.57
C PHE A 345 27.22 -2.44 8.54
N THR A 346 28.04 -2.91 9.49
CA THR A 346 28.45 -4.31 9.61
C THR A 346 27.85 -4.90 10.88
N ASP A 347 27.26 -6.09 10.76
CA ASP A 347 26.68 -6.88 11.86
C ASP A 347 25.84 -6.04 12.83
N TYR A 348 24.99 -5.17 12.28
CA TYR A 348 24.30 -4.14 13.06
C TYR A 348 23.13 -4.76 13.86
N PRO A 349 22.95 -4.37 15.14
CA PRO A 349 21.89 -4.91 15.98
C PRO A 349 20.51 -4.44 15.50
N SER A 350 19.48 -5.19 15.89
CA SER A 350 18.10 -4.71 15.81
C SER A 350 17.95 -3.41 16.59
N ARG A 351 17.28 -2.39 16.04
CA ARG A 351 17.29 -1.03 16.62
C ARG A 351 16.05 -0.19 16.34
N VAL A 352 15.82 0.74 17.25
CA VAL A 352 14.95 1.91 17.07
C VAL A 352 15.85 3.14 17.13
N ALA A 353 15.85 3.98 16.10
CA ALA A 353 16.84 5.06 15.99
C ALA A 353 16.28 6.34 15.35
N THR A 354 16.74 7.47 15.84
CA THR A 354 16.61 8.77 15.16
C THR A 354 18.02 9.37 15.13
N SER A 355 18.55 9.64 13.94
CA SER A 355 19.96 10.00 13.77
C SER A 355 20.12 11.15 12.80
N THR A 356 21.09 12.02 13.05
CA THR A 356 21.58 12.97 12.04
C THR A 356 23.02 12.63 11.68
N TYR A 357 23.26 12.45 10.38
CA TYR A 357 24.57 12.37 9.76
C TYR A 357 24.96 13.66 9.01
N GLY A 358 23.99 14.56 8.79
CA GLY A 358 24.17 15.94 8.32
C GLY A 358 24.13 17.00 9.43
N ILE A 359 23.39 18.10 9.23
CA ILE A 359 23.43 19.31 10.08
C ILE A 359 22.15 19.50 10.93
N GLY A 360 21.10 18.69 10.72
CA GLY A 360 19.81 18.81 11.41
C GLY A 360 19.74 18.19 12.82
N ASP A 361 18.68 18.47 13.57
CA ASP A 361 18.43 17.80 14.87
C ASP A 361 18.12 16.31 14.69
N GLY A 362 18.66 15.48 15.59
CA GLY A 362 18.55 14.01 15.58
C GLY A 362 17.17 13.45 15.94
N GLY A 363 16.15 14.29 16.12
CA GLY A 363 14.79 13.87 16.44
C GLY A 363 14.61 13.36 17.88
N ARG A 364 13.42 12.83 18.18
CA ARG A 364 13.07 12.27 19.49
C ARG A 364 12.50 10.86 19.36
N ILE A 365 12.92 9.96 20.25
CA ILE A 365 12.29 8.67 20.47
C ILE A 365 11.42 8.75 21.73
N VAL A 366 10.14 8.42 21.59
CA VAL A 366 9.20 8.29 22.71
C VAL A 366 8.61 6.89 22.67
N ILE A 367 8.87 6.09 23.71
CA ILE A 367 8.27 4.77 23.88
C ILE A 367 7.42 4.82 25.14
N VAL A 368 6.11 4.67 24.97
CA VAL A 368 5.14 4.61 26.06
C VAL A 368 4.66 3.17 26.18
N THR A 369 5.02 2.51 27.27
CA THR A 369 4.48 1.20 27.65
C THR A 369 3.37 1.38 28.67
N LYS A 370 2.29 0.60 28.58
CA LYS A 370 1.34 0.52 29.71
C LYS A 370 2.01 -0.22 30.87
N ASN A 371 1.93 0.37 32.07
CA ASN A 371 2.41 -0.24 33.32
C ASN A 371 1.54 -1.42 33.74
#